data_AF-A0AA48HJ71-F1
#
_entry.id   AF-A0AA48HJ71-F1
#
_cell.length_a   1.000
_cell.length_b   1.000
_cell.length_c   1.000
_cell.angle_alpha   90.00
_cell.angle_beta   90.00
_cell.angle_gamma   90.00
#
_symmetry.space_group_name_H-M   'P 1'
#
loop_
_entity.id
_entity.type
_entity.pdbx_description
1 polymer ?
#
loop_
_entity_poly.entity_id
_entity_poly.type
_entity_poly.pdbx_seq_one_letter_code
_entity_poly.pdbx_strand_id
1 'polypeptide(L)'
;MKHITLIFLLWAGLVSAQHTMQLNKGQSSPKANLEDVSWIKGHWIGEAFGGTAEEIWSAPMGNSMMFVFRLVNNGKVSFYESGHIQQSDDSIILQLKHFDGNMKGWEEKDKTIDFKLVKLEPNKVYFEGLTMEKIDDDHMNVHVLIEENNNTEEILFAYKKVK
;
A
#
# COMPACT_ATOMS: atom_id res chain seq x y z
N MET A 1 54.88 -13.69 -25.61
CA MET A 1 53.49 -14.16 -25.49
C MET A 1 53.08 -14.02 -24.04
N LYS A 2 52.35 -12.97 -23.67
CA LYS A 2 51.81 -12.79 -22.31
C LYS A 2 50.30 -12.85 -22.41
N HIS A 3 49.70 -13.83 -21.77
CA HIS A 3 48.27 -14.10 -21.75
C HIS A 3 47.55 -12.96 -21.01
N ILE A 4 46.55 -12.36 -21.66
CA ILE A 4 45.59 -11.46 -21.01
C ILE A 4 44.46 -12.34 -20.48
N THR A 5 44.38 -12.48 -19.16
CA THR A 5 43.24 -13.11 -18.49
C THR A 5 42.15 -12.06 -18.31
N LEU A 6 41.02 -12.23 -18.99
CA LEU A 6 39.85 -11.38 -18.86
C LEU A 6 39.01 -11.88 -17.67
N ILE A 7 39.02 -11.14 -16.56
CA ILE A 7 38.16 -11.41 -15.41
C ILE A 7 36.81 -10.72 -15.65
N PHE A 8 35.78 -11.50 -15.95
CA PHE A 8 34.39 -11.03 -15.90
C PHE A 8 33.96 -10.97 -14.42
N LEU A 9 34.04 -9.78 -13.82
CA LEU A 9 33.33 -9.49 -12.58
C LEU A 9 31.84 -9.31 -12.92
N LEU A 10 31.07 -10.39 -12.76
CA LEU A 10 29.62 -10.34 -12.67
C LEU A 10 29.27 -9.61 -11.37
N TRP A 11 29.03 -8.31 -11.49
CA TRP A 11 28.50 -7.51 -10.39
C TRP A 11 27.02 -7.89 -10.24
N ALA A 12 26.75 -8.88 -9.39
CA ALA A 12 25.40 -9.15 -8.91
C ALA A 12 25.01 -7.97 -8.00
N GLY A 13 24.59 -6.86 -8.61
CA GLY A 13 23.87 -5.83 -7.89
C GLY A 13 22.66 -6.49 -7.23
N LEU A 14 22.46 -6.25 -5.94
CA LEU A 14 21.22 -6.56 -5.26
C LEU A 14 20.13 -5.76 -5.97
N VAL A 15 19.45 -6.40 -6.93
CA VAL A 15 18.20 -5.87 -7.49
C VAL A 15 17.21 -6.02 -6.36
N SER A 16 16.93 -4.95 -5.63
CA SER A 16 15.74 -4.91 -4.79
C SER A 16 14.56 -5.09 -5.74
N ALA A 17 13.79 -6.16 -5.56
CA ALA A 17 12.58 -6.35 -6.34
C ALA A 17 11.63 -5.21 -5.98
N GLN A 18 11.18 -4.47 -6.99
CA GLN A 18 10.16 -3.44 -6.81
C GLN A 18 8.82 -4.14 -6.55
N HIS A 19 8.16 -3.85 -5.43
CA HIS A 19 6.90 -4.49 -5.05
C HIS A 19 5.68 -3.67 -5.47
N THR A 20 5.87 -2.36 -5.72
CA THR A 20 4.82 -1.45 -6.18
C THR A 20 4.85 -1.26 -7.70
N MET A 21 3.71 -0.90 -8.28
CA MET A 21 3.59 -0.66 -9.72
C MET A 21 2.97 0.72 -9.98
N GLN A 22 3.15 1.22 -11.20
CA GLN A 22 2.55 2.45 -11.70
C GLN A 22 1.83 2.15 -13.02
N LEU A 23 0.77 2.90 -13.34
CA LEU A 23 0.18 2.80 -14.68
C LEU A 23 1.14 3.39 -15.71
N ASN A 24 1.18 2.79 -16.90
CA ASN A 24 1.86 3.41 -18.01
C ASN A 24 1.09 4.65 -18.47
N LYS A 25 1.79 5.61 -19.07
CA LYS A 25 1.16 6.84 -19.60
C LYS A 25 0.03 6.48 -20.58
N GLY A 26 -1.20 6.90 -20.26
CA GLY A 26 -2.39 6.66 -21.07
C GLY A 26 -3.10 5.33 -20.82
N GLN A 27 -2.58 4.49 -19.92
CA GLN A 27 -3.24 3.28 -19.47
C GLN A 27 -4.37 3.62 -18.49
N SER A 28 -5.53 2.96 -18.63
CA SER A 28 -6.62 3.04 -17.68
C SER A 28 -6.56 1.88 -16.69
N SER A 29 -7.17 2.06 -15.51
CA SER A 29 -7.37 0.98 -14.56
C SER A 29 -8.13 -0.20 -15.21
N PRO A 30 -7.77 -1.46 -14.90
CA PRO A 30 -8.51 -2.61 -15.40
C PRO A 30 -9.87 -2.73 -14.70
N LYS A 31 -10.76 -3.55 -15.26
CA LYS A 31 -12.05 -3.84 -14.62
C LYS A 31 -11.87 -4.58 -13.30
N ALA A 32 -12.65 -4.20 -12.29
CA ALA A 32 -12.58 -4.75 -10.94
C ALA A 32 -13.84 -4.44 -10.13
N ASN A 33 -14.10 -5.27 -9.12
CA ASN A 33 -15.15 -5.04 -8.13
C ASN A 33 -14.61 -5.20 -6.71
N LEU A 34 -15.33 -4.67 -5.73
CA LEU A 34 -14.94 -4.77 -4.31
C LEU A 34 -14.79 -6.21 -3.81
N GLU A 35 -15.54 -7.16 -4.38
CA GLU A 35 -15.43 -8.57 -3.99
C GLU A 35 -14.06 -9.17 -4.31
N ASP A 36 -13.37 -8.68 -5.36
CA ASP A 36 -12.03 -9.13 -5.75
C ASP A 36 -10.98 -8.81 -4.67
N VAL A 37 -11.27 -7.84 -3.80
CA VAL A 37 -10.39 -7.37 -2.73
C VAL A 37 -11.01 -7.54 -1.33
N SER A 38 -12.14 -8.24 -1.23
CA SER A 38 -12.88 -8.45 0.02
C SER A 38 -12.09 -9.20 1.10
N TRP A 39 -11.01 -9.89 0.71
CA TRP A 39 -10.10 -10.60 1.60
C TRP A 39 -9.29 -9.66 2.52
N ILE A 40 -9.20 -8.37 2.18
CA ILE A 40 -8.51 -7.34 2.99
C ILE A 40 -9.24 -7.07 4.31
N LYS A 41 -10.56 -7.32 4.37
CA LYS A 41 -11.37 -7.05 5.56
C LYS A 41 -10.77 -7.67 6.82
N GLY A 42 -10.82 -6.92 7.92
CA GLY A 42 -10.29 -7.37 9.20
C GLY A 42 -9.66 -6.26 10.01
N HIS A 43 -9.11 -6.64 11.16
CA HIS A 43 -8.34 -5.79 12.03
C HIS A 43 -6.89 -6.30 12.00
N TRP A 44 -5.97 -5.43 11.64
CA TRP A 44 -4.58 -5.74 11.33
C TRP A 44 -3.64 -4.89 12.18
N ILE A 45 -2.57 -5.50 12.70
CA ILE A 45 -1.52 -4.83 13.47
C ILE A 45 -0.15 -5.24 12.92
N GLY A 46 0.74 -4.28 12.75
CA GLY A 46 2.10 -4.47 12.24
C GLY A 46 3.06 -3.44 12.81
N GLU A 47 4.33 -3.56 12.45
CA GLU A 47 5.37 -2.59 12.79
C GLU A 47 5.74 -1.76 11.55
N ALA A 48 5.78 -0.43 11.70
CA ALA A 48 6.19 0.49 10.65
C ALA A 48 6.76 1.78 11.27
N PHE A 49 7.75 2.39 10.63
CA PHE A 49 8.38 3.65 11.08
C PHE A 49 8.82 3.66 12.56
N GLY A 50 9.25 2.50 13.09
CA GLY A 50 9.65 2.35 14.50
C GLY A 50 8.49 2.32 15.50
N GLY A 51 7.25 2.27 15.03
CA GLY A 51 6.04 2.22 15.84
C GLY A 51 5.10 1.08 15.47
N THR A 52 3.90 1.12 16.04
CA THR A 52 2.83 0.15 15.78
C THR A 52 1.81 0.75 14.82
N ALA A 53 1.67 0.14 13.65
CA ALA A 53 0.61 0.40 12.69
C ALA A 53 -0.61 -0.48 13.02
N GLU A 54 -1.79 0.12 13.13
CA GLU A 54 -3.07 -0.58 13.25
C GLU A 54 -3.99 -0.13 12.12
N GLU A 55 -4.62 -1.08 11.45
CA GLU A 55 -5.50 -0.83 10.32
C GLU A 55 -6.76 -1.69 10.41
N ILE A 56 -7.93 -1.08 10.22
CA ILE A 56 -9.23 -1.75 10.34
C ILE A 56 -10.00 -1.55 9.04
N TRP A 57 -10.26 -2.65 8.34
CA TRP A 57 -11.00 -2.69 7.09
C TRP A 57 -12.38 -3.32 7.28
N SER A 58 -13.40 -2.61 6.79
CA SER A 58 -14.76 -3.15 6.71
C SER A 58 -14.92 -4.17 5.57
N ALA A 59 -15.98 -4.98 5.63
CA ALA A 59 -16.44 -5.75 4.48
C ALA A 59 -17.03 -4.80 3.40
N PRO A 60 -17.10 -5.21 2.12
CA PRO A 60 -17.82 -4.47 1.10
C PRO A 60 -19.25 -4.14 1.55
N MET A 61 -19.64 -2.85 1.46
CA MET A 61 -20.99 -2.40 1.73
C MET A 61 -21.34 -1.23 0.80
N GLY A 62 -22.41 -1.38 0.02
CA GLY A 62 -22.75 -0.41 -1.01
C GLY A 62 -21.65 -0.37 -2.08
N ASN A 63 -21.08 0.80 -2.32
CA ASN A 63 -19.99 1.00 -3.29
C ASN A 63 -18.63 1.20 -2.63
N SER A 64 -18.42 0.83 -1.36
CA SER A 64 -17.12 0.96 -0.72
C SER A 64 -16.77 -0.13 0.30
N MET A 65 -15.47 -0.24 0.57
CA MET A 65 -14.87 -0.80 1.78
C MET A 65 -14.16 0.35 2.48
N MET A 66 -14.67 0.83 3.61
CA MET A 66 -13.99 1.86 4.42
C MET A 66 -12.87 1.26 5.27
N PHE A 67 -11.86 2.08 5.56
CA PHE A 67 -10.83 1.78 6.54
C PHE A 67 -10.45 2.99 7.40
N VAL A 68 -9.85 2.68 8.55
CA VAL A 68 -9.11 3.62 9.38
C VAL A 68 -7.76 3.03 9.72
N PHE A 69 -6.77 3.90 9.81
CA PHE A 69 -5.40 3.57 10.20
C PHE A 69 -4.97 4.45 11.37
N ARG A 70 -4.11 3.93 12.24
CA ARG A 70 -3.31 4.74 13.15
C ARG A 70 -1.88 4.22 13.24
N LEU A 71 -0.94 5.16 13.34
CA LEU A 71 0.43 4.88 13.75
C LEU A 71 0.65 5.37 15.18
N VAL A 72 1.16 4.49 16.06
CA VAL A 72 1.51 4.80 17.44
C VAL A 72 3.01 4.69 17.65
N ASN A 73 3.63 5.77 18.13
CA ASN A 73 5.03 5.81 18.53
C ASN A 73 5.16 6.26 19.99
N ASN A 74 5.96 5.55 20.79
CA ASN A 74 6.22 5.89 22.20
C ASN A 74 4.93 6.15 23.02
N GLY A 75 3.90 5.32 22.80
CA GLY A 75 2.60 5.42 23.50
C GLY A 75 1.73 6.60 23.09
N LYS A 76 2.06 7.32 22.01
CA LYS A 76 1.29 8.44 21.47
C LYS A 76 0.97 8.20 20.00
N VAL A 77 -0.17 8.72 19.55
CA VAL A 77 -0.53 8.69 18.13
C VAL A 77 0.38 9.66 17.37
N SER A 78 1.03 9.15 16.33
CA SER A 78 1.75 9.94 15.34
C SER A 78 0.79 10.56 14.34
N PHE A 79 -0.02 9.73 13.68
CA PHE A 79 -1.04 10.18 12.74
C PHE A 79 -2.12 9.10 12.52
N TYR A 80 -3.20 9.50 11.87
CA TYR A 80 -4.29 8.65 11.41
C TYR A 80 -4.44 8.74 9.90
N GLU A 81 -5.06 7.72 9.33
CA GLU A 81 -5.68 7.82 8.01
C GLU A 81 -7.14 7.42 8.11
N SER A 82 -7.97 8.02 7.26
CA SER A 82 -9.33 7.58 6.99
C SER A 82 -9.50 7.51 5.49
N GLY A 83 -10.03 6.40 5.00
CA GLY A 83 -10.16 6.20 3.58
C GLY A 83 -11.09 5.06 3.20
N HIS A 84 -11.04 4.71 1.92
CA HIS A 84 -11.79 3.60 1.36
C HIS A 84 -11.09 2.96 0.16
N ILE A 85 -11.52 1.76 -0.19
CA ILE A 85 -11.54 1.28 -1.57
C ILE A 85 -12.98 1.46 -2.06
N GLN A 86 -13.17 2.20 -3.15
CA GLN A 86 -14.49 2.54 -3.69
C GLN A 86 -14.64 2.00 -5.11
N GLN A 87 -15.83 1.52 -5.45
CA GLN A 87 -16.21 1.27 -6.85
C GLN A 87 -16.22 2.60 -7.62
N SER A 88 -15.47 2.65 -8.72
CA SER A 88 -15.37 3.81 -9.61
C SER A 88 -15.50 3.33 -11.06
N ASP A 89 -16.59 3.70 -11.72
CA ASP A 89 -17.00 3.16 -13.01
C ASP A 89 -17.02 1.61 -13.01
N ASP A 90 -16.26 0.97 -13.91
CA ASP A 90 -16.10 -0.48 -14.00
C ASP A 90 -14.86 -1.01 -13.26
N SER A 91 -14.24 -0.18 -12.42
CA SER A 91 -13.02 -0.47 -11.66
C SER A 91 -13.15 -0.08 -10.18
N ILE A 92 -12.04 -0.12 -9.44
CA ILE A 92 -11.92 0.34 -8.06
C ILE A 92 -10.79 1.35 -7.91
N ILE A 93 -10.90 2.21 -6.90
CA ILE A 93 -9.89 3.20 -6.51
C ILE A 93 -9.71 3.15 -4.99
N LEU A 94 -8.46 3.24 -4.52
CA LEU A 94 -8.19 3.48 -3.11
C LEU A 94 -7.99 4.98 -2.91
N GLN A 95 -8.68 5.56 -1.93
CA GLN A 95 -8.53 6.97 -1.58
C GLN A 95 -8.43 7.14 -0.07
N LEU A 96 -7.60 8.07 0.37
CA LEU A 96 -7.44 8.38 1.78
C LEU A 96 -7.13 9.85 2.04
N LYS A 97 -7.27 10.22 3.32
CA LYS A 97 -6.75 11.47 3.90
C LYS A 97 -5.95 11.15 5.15
N HIS A 98 -4.92 11.95 5.40
CA HIS A 98 -4.13 11.89 6.62
C HIS A 98 -4.61 12.92 7.62
N PHE A 99 -4.47 12.57 8.90
CA PHE A 99 -4.76 13.46 10.01
C PHE A 99 -3.69 13.36 11.08
N ASP A 100 -3.31 14.48 11.70
CA ASP A 100 -2.47 14.44 12.91
C ASP A 100 -3.21 13.80 14.10
N GLY A 101 -2.51 13.59 15.22
CA GLY A 101 -3.09 13.04 16.44
C GLY A 101 -4.26 13.83 17.04
N ASN A 102 -4.54 15.05 16.57
CA ASN A 102 -5.65 15.92 16.99
C ASN A 102 -6.70 16.11 15.88
N MET A 103 -6.72 15.23 14.87
CA MET A 103 -7.68 15.25 13.76
C MET A 103 -7.55 16.46 12.84
N LYS A 104 -6.39 17.10 12.75
CA LYS A 104 -6.12 18.12 11.72
C LYS A 104 -5.67 17.42 10.43
N GLY A 105 -6.43 17.62 9.36
CA GLY A 105 -6.12 17.05 8.05
C GLY A 105 -4.84 17.64 7.43
N TRP A 106 -4.09 16.81 6.70
CA TRP A 106 -2.92 17.26 5.94
C TRP A 106 -3.30 17.75 4.55
N GLU A 107 -4.20 17.06 3.87
CA GLU A 107 -4.72 17.46 2.59
C GLU A 107 -5.75 18.59 2.73
N GLU A 108 -5.83 19.42 1.69
CA GLU A 108 -6.90 20.41 1.55
C GLU A 108 -8.29 19.76 1.64
N LYS A 109 -9.28 20.56 2.04
CA LYS A 109 -10.64 20.08 2.36
C LYS A 109 -11.24 19.20 1.26
N ASP A 110 -11.07 19.59 -0.01
CA ASP A 110 -11.62 18.93 -1.20
C ASP A 110 -10.65 17.95 -1.88
N LYS A 111 -9.50 17.66 -1.26
CA LYS A 111 -8.46 16.80 -1.85
C LYS A 111 -8.29 15.49 -1.08
N THR A 112 -7.96 14.44 -1.79
CA THR A 112 -7.61 13.11 -1.28
C THR A 112 -6.30 12.68 -1.90
N ILE A 113 -5.63 11.72 -1.29
CA ILE A 113 -4.62 10.92 -1.96
C ILE A 113 -5.34 9.79 -2.69
N ASP A 114 -5.06 9.64 -3.98
CA ASP A 114 -5.78 8.74 -4.87
C ASP A 114 -4.81 7.71 -5.46
N PHE A 115 -5.09 6.43 -5.25
CA PHE A 115 -4.31 5.32 -5.78
C PHE A 115 -5.17 4.54 -6.79
N LYS A 116 -4.86 4.69 -8.08
CA LYS A 116 -5.59 3.98 -9.14
C LYS A 116 -5.19 2.52 -9.19
N LEU A 117 -6.15 1.65 -9.50
CA LEU A 117 -5.86 0.23 -9.71
C LEU A 117 -4.95 0.03 -10.93
N VAL A 118 -3.84 -0.67 -10.72
CA VAL A 118 -2.86 -1.05 -11.77
C VAL A 118 -3.10 -2.48 -12.24
N LYS A 119 -3.29 -3.42 -11.30
CA LYS A 119 -3.36 -4.86 -11.57
C LYS A 119 -4.06 -5.61 -10.42
N LEU A 120 -4.76 -6.69 -10.76
CA LEU A 120 -5.28 -7.67 -9.81
C LEU A 120 -4.68 -9.05 -10.07
N GLU A 121 -4.42 -9.76 -8.99
CA GLU A 121 -4.04 -11.18 -8.93
C GLU A 121 -4.86 -11.85 -7.80
N PRO A 122 -4.99 -13.19 -7.78
CA PRO A 122 -5.89 -13.88 -6.83
C PRO A 122 -5.65 -13.56 -5.35
N ASN A 123 -4.41 -13.26 -4.97
CA ASN A 123 -4.01 -12.95 -3.59
C ASN A 123 -3.33 -11.58 -3.46
N LYS A 124 -3.40 -10.73 -4.49
CA LYS A 124 -2.62 -9.48 -4.51
C LYS A 124 -3.30 -8.40 -5.35
N VAL A 125 -3.34 -7.19 -4.82
CA VAL A 125 -3.86 -6.01 -5.51
C VAL A 125 -2.78 -4.95 -5.59
N TYR A 126 -2.61 -4.39 -6.79
CA TYR A 126 -1.68 -3.31 -7.07
C TYR A 126 -2.48 -2.06 -7.38
N PHE A 127 -2.33 -1.05 -6.53
CA PHE A 127 -2.66 0.33 -6.84
C PHE A 127 -1.38 1.11 -7.17
N GLU A 128 -1.49 2.29 -7.76
CA GLU A 128 -0.33 3.13 -8.10
C GLU A 128 0.50 3.46 -6.85
N GLY A 129 1.70 2.89 -6.73
CA GLY A 129 2.57 3.10 -5.57
C GLY A 129 2.12 2.38 -4.29
N LEU A 130 1.10 1.51 -4.34
CA LEU A 130 0.67 0.74 -3.18
C LEU A 130 0.31 -0.69 -3.59
N THR A 131 0.75 -1.69 -2.83
CA THR A 131 0.45 -3.09 -3.13
C THR A 131 0.07 -3.83 -1.86
N MET A 132 -1.07 -4.50 -1.86
CA MET A 132 -1.51 -5.36 -0.75
C MET A 132 -1.48 -6.81 -1.21
N GLU A 133 -0.86 -7.67 -0.42
CA GLU A 133 -0.70 -9.10 -0.69
C GLU A 133 -1.20 -9.93 0.48
N LYS A 134 -2.17 -10.81 0.23
CA LYS A 134 -2.57 -11.87 1.15
C LYS A 134 -1.49 -12.94 1.18
N ILE A 135 -0.86 -13.09 2.34
CA ILE A 135 0.14 -14.14 2.59
C ILE A 135 -0.57 -15.42 3.04
N ASP A 136 -1.46 -15.29 4.02
CA ASP A 136 -2.37 -16.35 4.47
C ASP A 136 -3.63 -15.71 5.11
N ASP A 137 -4.43 -16.48 5.84
CA ASP A 137 -5.67 -15.97 6.45
C ASP A 137 -5.43 -15.02 7.63
N ASP A 138 -4.25 -15.06 8.25
CA ASP A 138 -3.85 -14.26 9.41
C ASP A 138 -2.76 -13.23 9.09
N HIS A 139 -2.19 -13.21 7.88
CA HIS A 139 -1.10 -12.30 7.49
C HIS A 139 -1.31 -11.60 6.15
N MET A 140 -0.98 -10.32 6.11
CA MET A 140 -1.02 -9.46 4.92
C MET A 140 0.23 -8.60 4.85
N ASN A 141 0.83 -8.45 3.68
CA ASN A 141 1.88 -7.47 3.44
C ASN A 141 1.31 -6.30 2.66
N VAL A 142 1.62 -5.08 3.10
CA VAL A 142 1.34 -3.86 2.32
C VAL A 142 2.66 -3.16 2.03
N HIS A 143 2.94 -2.93 0.76
CA HIS A 143 4.09 -2.14 0.30
C HIS A 143 3.59 -0.78 -0.16
N VAL A 144 4.21 0.30 0.31
CA VAL A 144 3.88 1.68 -0.07
C VAL A 144 5.12 2.38 -0.56
N LEU A 145 5.04 2.99 -1.74
CA LEU A 145 6.07 3.85 -2.31
C LEU A 145 5.92 5.24 -1.70
N ILE A 146 6.96 5.69 -0.98
CA ILE A 146 7.01 6.99 -0.33
C ILE A 146 8.05 7.84 -1.04
N GLU A 147 7.66 9.06 -1.40
CA GLU A 147 8.54 10.06 -1.98
C GLU A 147 8.76 11.19 -0.97
N GLU A 148 9.99 11.34 -0.49
CA GLU A 148 10.38 12.41 0.43
C GLU A 148 11.73 12.99 0.01
N ASN A 149 11.82 14.32 -0.14
CA ASN A 149 13.08 15.03 -0.43
C ASN A 149 13.87 14.50 -1.65
N ASN A 150 13.18 14.12 -2.73
CA ASN A 150 13.74 13.47 -3.94
C ASN A 150 14.29 12.04 -3.72
N ASN A 151 14.06 11.45 -2.55
CA ASN A 151 14.27 10.04 -2.32
C ASN A 151 12.94 9.31 -2.47
N THR A 152 12.99 8.16 -3.11
CA THR A 152 11.85 7.26 -3.24
C THR A 152 12.21 5.96 -2.52
N GLU A 153 11.37 5.55 -1.58
CA GLU A 153 11.56 4.34 -0.78
C GLU A 153 10.27 3.52 -0.74
N GLU A 154 10.38 2.19 -0.88
CA GLU A 154 9.26 1.29 -0.61
C GLU A 154 9.30 0.84 0.86
N ILE A 155 8.24 1.14 1.60
CA ILE A 155 8.06 0.70 2.98
C ILE A 155 7.13 -0.52 3.02
N LEU A 156 7.55 -1.56 3.74
CA LEU A 156 6.73 -2.73 4.03
C LEU A 156 6.03 -2.58 5.38
N PHE A 157 4.72 -2.78 5.38
CA PHE A 157 3.88 -3.04 6.54
C PHE A 157 3.53 -4.53 6.55
N ALA A 158 4.23 -5.30 7.40
CA ALA A 158 3.95 -6.70 7.60
C ALA A 158 2.88 -6.85 8.70
N TYR A 159 1.63 -7.05 8.28
CA TYR A 159 0.48 -7.11 9.18
C TYR A 159 0.14 -8.52 9.63
N LYS A 160 -0.31 -8.60 10.87
CA LYS A 160 -0.96 -9.77 11.46
C LYS A 160 -2.38 -9.43 11.88
N LYS A 161 -3.31 -10.34 11.63
CA LYS A 161 -4.71 -10.21 12.00
C LYS A 161 -4.90 -10.33 13.50
N VAL A 162 -5.71 -9.44 14.06
CA VAL A 162 -6.18 -9.49 15.45
C VAL A 162 -7.35 -10.47 15.53
N LYS A 163 -7.29 -11.39 16.51
CA LYS A 163 -8.30 -12.43 16.73
C LYS A 163 -9.29 -12.04 17.81
#